data_AF-A0A0B8NB04-F1
#
_entry.id   AF-A0A0B8NB04-F1
#
_cell.length_a   1.000
_cell.length_b   1.000
_cell.length_c   1.000
_cell.angle_alpha   90.00
_cell.angle_beta   90.00
_cell.angle_gamma   90.00
#
_symmetry.space_group_name_H-M   'P 1'
#
loop_
_entity.id
_entity.type
_entity.pdbx_description
1 polymer ?
#
loop_
_entity_poly.entity_id
_entity_poly.type
_entity_poly.pdbx_seq_one_letter_code
_entity_poly.pdbx_strand_id
1 'polypeptide(L)'
;MHENPGHILSVAEIDREIAERAREIETIAATLVELDKHPGLVLLRRFPPTGVTEARWAPARAALESMWEDFGRLGTVLDRAKAARARRRLDAFDREELTRLLRGQPIEVARHTIPMSQRSLSGPREQVELIGITEMLDRMRAAFPTVVTVLDAVETVNNRVMSDIAPLLTELDRLGGTLPELRSLTDDIDALATDVATDPLALAAEVLDRRLGELARRMREATTVLTELRAMSADWDGAVERARSRVEALRKTYERADHARVEVERTILAAPLPRHPDDSAVYGAELTTLEANPPEPTALWDLRHRLESALEAADRNERLAQGLLDRRVELKGRFTSYRAKAARLGVGEDQDVLAASRIAAGLLDRRPCDLGAVTRAITDYRQLITQKTGRRS
;
A
#
# COMPACT_ATOMS: atom_id res chain seq x y z
N MET A 1 -5.67 -24.83 -47.10
CA MET A 1 -5.51 -25.93 -48.09
C MET A 1 -5.03 -27.15 -47.34
N HIS A 2 -5.88 -28.17 -47.20
CA HIS A 2 -5.47 -29.44 -46.60
C HIS A 2 -4.55 -30.14 -47.61
N GLU A 3 -3.25 -30.15 -47.35
CA GLU A 3 -2.29 -30.89 -48.18
C GLU A 3 -2.59 -32.39 -48.09
N ASN A 4 -2.64 -33.02 -49.26
CA ASN A 4 -3.01 -34.41 -49.43
C ASN A 4 -1.85 -35.30 -48.90
N PRO A 5 -2.04 -36.11 -47.84
CA PRO A 5 -0.96 -36.90 -47.23
C PRO A 5 -0.43 -38.06 -48.10
N GLY A 6 -0.91 -38.20 -49.33
CA GLY A 6 -0.54 -39.28 -50.27
C GLY A 6 0.39 -38.88 -51.42
N HIS A 7 0.86 -37.64 -51.52
CA HIS A 7 1.77 -37.22 -52.59
C HIS A 7 3.24 -37.37 -52.18
N ILE A 8 3.99 -38.26 -52.84
CA ILE A 8 5.44 -38.40 -52.65
C ILE A 8 6.13 -37.19 -53.28
N LEU A 9 6.91 -36.47 -52.48
CA LEU A 9 7.59 -35.24 -52.92
C LEU A 9 8.63 -35.52 -54.01
N SER A 10 8.73 -34.60 -54.96
CA SER A 10 9.86 -34.53 -55.89
C SER A 10 11.13 -34.08 -55.16
N VAL A 11 12.31 -34.32 -55.76
CA VAL A 11 13.60 -33.93 -55.15
C VAL A 11 13.66 -32.41 -54.88
N ALA A 12 13.14 -31.60 -55.81
CA ALA A 12 13.11 -30.14 -55.64
C ALA A 12 12.16 -29.70 -54.51
N GLU A 13 11.05 -30.41 -54.29
CA GLU A 13 10.14 -30.15 -53.17
C GLU A 13 10.73 -30.59 -51.83
N ILE A 14 11.44 -31.73 -51.80
CA ILE A 14 12.17 -32.18 -50.61
C ILE A 14 13.25 -31.15 -50.22
N ASP A 15 14.04 -30.67 -51.18
CA ASP A 15 15.07 -29.66 -50.93
C ASP A 15 14.46 -28.36 -50.37
N ARG A 16 13.32 -27.94 -50.94
CA ARG A 16 12.60 -26.75 -50.48
C ARG A 16 12.07 -26.94 -49.07
N GLU A 17 11.41 -28.06 -48.78
CA GLU A 17 10.83 -28.36 -47.47
C GLU A 17 11.94 -28.46 -46.40
N ILE A 18 13.06 -29.13 -46.68
CA ILE A 18 14.21 -29.18 -45.76
C ILE A 18 14.75 -27.77 -45.48
N ALA A 19 14.89 -26.92 -46.50
CA ALA A 19 15.35 -25.55 -46.34
C ALA A 19 14.35 -24.67 -45.57
N GLU A 20 13.06 -24.86 -45.77
CA GLU A 20 11.99 -24.17 -45.02
C GLU A 20 12.00 -24.59 -43.54
N ARG A 21 12.01 -25.89 -43.25
CA ARG A 21 12.07 -26.40 -41.86
C ARG A 21 13.37 -26.03 -41.15
N ALA A 22 14.49 -26.02 -41.86
CA ALA A 22 15.76 -25.56 -41.29
C ALA A 22 15.69 -24.09 -40.83
N ARG A 23 15.13 -23.19 -41.67
CA ARG A 23 14.97 -21.77 -41.31
C ARG A 23 13.98 -21.57 -40.16
N GLU A 24 12.90 -22.33 -40.14
CA GLU A 24 11.91 -22.27 -39.06
C GLU A 24 12.51 -22.75 -37.73
N ILE A 25 13.24 -23.86 -37.73
CA ILE A 25 13.94 -24.39 -36.56
C ILE A 25 15.01 -23.41 -36.08
N GLU A 26 15.77 -22.78 -36.97
CA GLU A 26 16.76 -21.75 -36.62
C GLU A 26 16.11 -20.52 -35.95
N THR A 27 14.97 -20.08 -36.45
CA THR A 27 14.19 -18.98 -35.84
C THR A 27 13.73 -19.36 -34.44
N ILE A 28 13.20 -20.57 -34.27
CA ILE A 28 12.77 -21.08 -32.96
C ILE A 28 13.97 -21.22 -32.01
N ALA A 29 15.11 -21.71 -32.50
CA ALA A 29 16.34 -21.82 -31.70
C ALA A 29 16.76 -20.46 -31.15
N ALA A 30 16.74 -19.41 -31.97
CA ALA A 30 17.03 -18.05 -31.52
C ALA A 30 16.04 -17.58 -30.44
N THR A 31 14.74 -17.81 -30.63
CA THR A 31 13.72 -17.48 -29.63
C THR A 31 13.91 -18.24 -28.31
N LEU A 32 14.24 -19.52 -28.36
CA LEU A 32 14.49 -20.34 -27.17
C LEU A 32 15.75 -19.90 -26.40
N VAL A 33 16.78 -19.43 -27.11
CA VAL A 33 17.97 -18.84 -26.48
C VAL A 33 17.64 -17.53 -25.76
N GLU A 34 16.80 -16.68 -26.34
CA GLU A 34 16.35 -15.46 -25.67
C GLU A 34 15.45 -15.79 -24.46
N LEU A 35 14.60 -16.81 -24.58
CA LEU A 35 13.80 -17.32 -23.46
C LEU A 35 14.68 -17.84 -22.31
N ASP A 36 15.78 -18.54 -22.61
CA ASP A 36 16.70 -19.06 -21.60
C ASP A 36 17.38 -17.95 -20.78
N LYS A 37 17.54 -16.77 -21.40
CA LYS A 37 18.11 -15.56 -20.77
C LYS A 37 17.07 -14.64 -20.14
N HIS A 38 15.79 -14.97 -20.24
CA HIS A 38 14.72 -14.12 -19.74
C HIS A 38 14.91 -13.82 -18.24
N PRO A 39 14.84 -12.55 -17.79
CA PRO A 39 15.10 -12.19 -16.39
C PRO A 39 14.21 -12.94 -15.39
N GLY A 40 12.91 -13.04 -15.66
CA GLY A 40 11.98 -13.88 -14.89
C GLY A 40 12.44 -15.34 -14.73
N LEU A 41 12.98 -15.97 -15.78
CA LEU A 41 13.47 -17.35 -15.71
C LEU A 41 14.76 -17.45 -14.88
N VAL A 42 15.67 -16.49 -15.05
CA VAL A 42 16.90 -16.41 -14.24
C VAL A 42 16.58 -16.27 -12.75
N LEU A 43 15.57 -15.46 -12.41
CA LEU A 43 15.10 -15.30 -11.03
C LEU A 43 14.54 -16.60 -10.46
N LEU A 44 13.62 -17.26 -11.18
CA LEU A 44 13.01 -18.53 -10.76
C LEU A 44 14.02 -19.68 -10.62
N ARG A 45 15.10 -19.67 -11.41
CA ARG A 45 16.21 -20.62 -11.28
C ARG A 45 17.09 -20.33 -10.07
N ARG A 46 17.29 -19.05 -9.74
CA ARG A 46 18.14 -18.61 -8.63
C ARG A 46 17.45 -18.76 -7.28
N PHE A 47 16.15 -18.48 -7.23
CA PHE A 47 15.34 -18.51 -6.03
C PHE A 47 14.19 -19.50 -6.23
N PRO A 48 14.23 -20.68 -5.57
CA PRO A 48 13.16 -21.66 -5.69
C PRO A 48 11.82 -21.03 -5.31
N PRO A 49 10.85 -21.00 -6.24
CA PRO A 49 9.58 -20.35 -5.98
C PRO A 49 8.76 -21.12 -4.95
N THR A 50 7.89 -20.39 -4.26
CA THR A 50 6.96 -20.94 -3.27
C THR A 50 5.55 -20.39 -3.49
N GLY A 51 4.56 -20.91 -2.74
CA GLY A 51 3.21 -20.35 -2.68
C GLY A 51 2.52 -20.19 -4.04
N VAL A 52 2.08 -18.96 -4.34
CA VAL A 52 1.31 -18.65 -5.56
C VAL A 52 2.19 -18.74 -6.79
N THR A 53 3.45 -18.31 -6.68
CA THR A 53 4.42 -18.35 -7.76
C THR A 53 4.72 -19.79 -8.16
N GLU A 54 4.96 -20.69 -7.20
CA GLU A 54 5.17 -22.11 -7.53
C GLU A 54 3.93 -22.74 -8.18
N ALA A 55 2.73 -22.44 -7.67
CA ALA A 55 1.50 -22.96 -8.26
C ALA A 55 1.29 -22.55 -9.73
N ARG A 56 1.72 -21.33 -10.09
CA ARG A 56 1.67 -20.82 -11.47
C ARG A 56 2.86 -21.27 -12.31
N TRP A 57 4.03 -21.42 -11.69
CA TRP A 57 5.26 -21.81 -12.36
C TRP A 57 5.31 -23.29 -12.70
N ALA A 58 4.85 -24.18 -11.82
CA ALA A 58 4.89 -25.63 -12.05
C ALA A 58 4.33 -26.09 -13.42
N PRO A 59 3.12 -25.67 -13.86
CA PRO A 59 2.64 -26.04 -15.20
C PRO A 59 3.44 -25.38 -16.34
N ALA A 60 3.88 -24.13 -16.17
CA ALA A 60 4.72 -23.44 -17.15
C ALA A 60 6.11 -24.10 -17.29
N ARG A 61 6.68 -24.58 -16.18
CA ARG A 61 7.94 -25.32 -16.15
C ARG A 61 7.82 -26.64 -16.92
N ALA A 62 6.75 -27.39 -16.70
CA ALA A 62 6.50 -28.62 -17.46
C ALA A 62 6.31 -28.36 -18.96
N ALA A 63 5.64 -27.26 -19.31
CA ALA A 63 5.49 -26.83 -20.70
C ALA A 63 6.83 -26.41 -21.34
N LEU A 64 7.69 -25.73 -20.57
CA LEU A 64 9.05 -25.36 -20.99
C LEU A 64 9.91 -26.60 -21.21
N GLU A 65 9.90 -27.56 -20.28
CA GLU A 65 10.60 -28.84 -20.40
C GLU A 65 10.14 -29.61 -21.65
N SER A 66 8.83 -29.72 -21.87
CA SER A 66 8.24 -30.37 -23.06
C SER A 66 8.65 -29.66 -24.36
N MET A 67 8.71 -28.34 -24.37
CA MET A 67 9.13 -27.55 -25.52
C MET A 67 10.60 -27.81 -25.89
N TRP A 68 11.48 -27.96 -24.90
CA TRP A 68 12.88 -28.34 -25.14
C TRP A 68 13.03 -29.77 -25.66
N GLU A 69 12.21 -30.71 -25.16
CA GLU A 69 12.17 -32.08 -25.69
C GLU A 69 11.73 -32.10 -27.16
N ASP A 70 10.64 -31.40 -27.50
CA ASP A 70 10.13 -31.32 -28.86
C ASP A 70 11.13 -30.62 -29.80
N PHE A 71 11.84 -29.59 -29.31
CA PHE A 71 12.93 -28.98 -30.07
C PHE A 71 14.07 -29.97 -30.37
N GLY A 72 14.48 -30.79 -29.39
CA GLY A 72 15.48 -31.84 -29.60
C GLY A 72 15.03 -32.90 -30.59
N ARG A 73 13.75 -33.30 -30.55
CA ARG A 73 13.13 -34.23 -31.52
C ARG A 73 13.11 -33.63 -32.92
N LEU A 74 12.72 -32.36 -33.07
CA LEU A 74 12.74 -31.62 -34.34
C LEU A 74 14.12 -31.62 -34.99
N GLY A 75 15.17 -31.30 -34.20
CA GLY A 75 16.56 -31.35 -34.67
C GLY A 75 16.94 -32.74 -35.18
N THR A 76 16.59 -33.78 -34.42
CA THR A 76 16.86 -35.18 -34.80
C THR A 76 16.17 -35.58 -36.12
N VAL A 77 14.89 -35.19 -36.31
CA VAL A 77 14.17 -35.46 -37.56
C VAL A 77 14.81 -34.74 -38.75
N LEU A 78 15.16 -33.46 -38.56
CA LEU A 78 15.79 -32.65 -39.61
C LEU A 78 17.17 -33.21 -40.00
N ASP A 79 17.97 -33.63 -39.03
CA ASP A 79 19.29 -34.23 -39.29
C ASP A 79 19.17 -35.57 -40.01
N ARG A 80 18.18 -36.39 -39.65
CA ARG A 80 17.85 -37.63 -40.38
C ARG A 80 17.43 -37.34 -41.82
N ALA A 81 16.59 -36.32 -42.04
CA ALA A 81 16.17 -35.91 -43.37
C ALA A 81 17.35 -35.39 -44.21
N LYS A 82 18.23 -34.56 -43.63
CA LYS A 82 19.47 -34.08 -44.30
C LYS A 82 20.41 -35.24 -44.64
N ALA A 83 20.61 -36.18 -43.73
CA ALA A 83 21.47 -37.35 -43.95
C ALA A 83 20.91 -38.27 -45.05
N ALA A 84 19.60 -38.55 -45.05
CA ALA A 84 18.95 -39.31 -46.11
C ALA A 84 19.04 -38.59 -47.46
N ARG A 85 18.89 -37.26 -47.48
CA ARG A 85 19.03 -36.44 -48.69
C ARG A 85 20.46 -36.40 -49.25
N ALA A 86 21.48 -36.53 -48.40
CA ALA A 86 22.89 -36.51 -48.80
C ALA A 86 23.37 -37.81 -49.50
N ARG A 87 22.53 -38.86 -49.55
CA ARG A 87 22.84 -40.10 -50.28
C ARG A 87 22.99 -39.83 -51.78
N ARG A 88 23.97 -40.49 -52.42
CA ARG A 88 24.43 -40.20 -53.80
C ARG A 88 23.38 -40.44 -54.89
N ARG A 89 22.34 -41.23 -54.62
CA ARG A 89 21.23 -41.51 -55.54
C ARG A 89 19.95 -41.78 -54.73
N LEU A 90 18.95 -40.92 -54.88
CA LEU A 90 17.62 -41.06 -54.26
C LEU A 90 16.76 -41.96 -55.12
N ASP A 91 16.38 -43.13 -54.62
CA ASP A 91 15.39 -43.97 -55.29
C ASP A 91 13.95 -43.59 -54.88
N ALA A 92 12.95 -44.36 -55.33
CA ALA A 92 11.55 -44.10 -54.98
C ALA A 92 11.28 -44.33 -53.48
N PHE A 93 11.98 -45.28 -52.86
CA PHE A 93 11.83 -45.62 -51.45
C PHE A 93 12.46 -44.54 -50.56
N ASP A 94 13.63 -44.01 -50.92
CA ASP A 94 14.26 -42.87 -50.23
C ASP A 94 13.35 -41.63 -50.26
N ARG A 95 12.66 -41.37 -51.39
CA ARG A 95 11.72 -40.23 -51.51
C ARG A 95 10.47 -40.43 -50.66
N GLU A 96 9.96 -41.66 -50.56
CA GLU A 96 8.85 -42.00 -49.67
C GLU A 96 9.26 -41.86 -48.20
N GLU A 97 10.45 -42.34 -47.82
CA GLU A 97 11.03 -42.15 -46.48
C GLU A 97 11.17 -40.67 -46.13
N LEU A 98 11.73 -39.85 -47.03
CA LEU A 98 11.88 -38.40 -46.83
C LEU A 98 10.53 -37.68 -46.74
N THR A 99 9.56 -38.06 -47.57
CA THR A 99 8.20 -37.52 -47.50
C THR A 99 7.56 -37.82 -46.15
N ARG A 100 7.72 -39.05 -45.64
CA ARG A 100 7.22 -39.45 -44.32
C ARG A 100 7.93 -38.74 -43.17
N LEU A 101 9.24 -38.50 -43.28
CA LEU A 101 10.00 -37.74 -42.27
C LEU A 101 9.57 -36.26 -42.20
N LEU A 102 9.29 -35.64 -43.35
CA LEU A 102 9.01 -34.21 -43.44
C LEU A 102 7.54 -33.86 -43.26
N ARG A 103 6.61 -34.68 -43.77
CA ARG A 103 5.17 -34.42 -43.80
C ARG A 103 4.32 -35.45 -43.04
N GLY A 104 4.92 -36.58 -42.66
CA GLY A 104 4.26 -37.62 -41.88
C GLY A 104 4.52 -37.48 -40.38
N GLN A 105 4.26 -38.55 -39.65
CA GLN A 105 4.46 -38.64 -38.20
C GLN A 105 5.60 -39.63 -37.88
N PRO A 106 6.88 -39.23 -38.01
CA PRO A 106 8.00 -40.16 -37.91
C PRO A 106 8.48 -40.43 -36.47
N ILE A 107 7.96 -39.70 -35.48
CA ILE A 107 8.43 -39.78 -34.08
C ILE A 107 7.38 -40.47 -33.22
N GLU A 108 7.79 -41.55 -32.55
CA GLU A 108 7.05 -42.18 -31.46
C GLU A 108 7.28 -41.41 -30.16
N VAL A 109 6.21 -40.87 -29.58
CA VAL A 109 6.24 -40.00 -28.38
C VAL A 109 5.81 -40.76 -27.14
N ALA A 110 4.84 -41.65 -27.29
CA ALA A 110 4.31 -42.44 -26.21
C ALA A 110 3.83 -43.80 -26.69
N ARG A 111 3.89 -44.78 -25.77
CA ARG A 111 3.41 -46.14 -26.00
C ARG A 111 2.59 -46.57 -24.80
N HIS A 112 1.30 -46.79 -25.02
CA HIS A 112 0.36 -47.15 -23.97
C HIS A 112 -0.08 -48.59 -24.14
N THR A 113 -0.07 -49.35 -23.05
CA THR A 113 -0.67 -50.69 -23.05
C THR A 113 -2.19 -50.55 -23.11
N ILE A 114 -2.83 -51.13 -24.12
CA ILE A 114 -4.29 -51.09 -24.26
C ILE A 114 -4.89 -51.99 -23.17
N PRO A 115 -5.84 -51.54 -22.33
CA PRO A 115 -6.48 -52.39 -21.32
C PRO A 115 -7.18 -53.60 -21.94
N MET A 116 -7.16 -54.76 -21.26
CA MET A 116 -7.69 -56.02 -21.80
C MET A 116 -9.17 -55.93 -22.25
N SER A 117 -9.97 -55.10 -21.57
CA SER A 117 -11.38 -54.84 -21.92
C SER A 117 -11.58 -54.12 -23.25
N GLN A 118 -10.54 -53.47 -23.78
CA GLN A 118 -10.55 -52.74 -25.04
C GLN A 118 -9.74 -53.47 -26.14
N ARG A 119 -9.21 -54.67 -25.86
CA ARG A 119 -8.47 -55.49 -26.82
C ARG A 119 -9.41 -56.38 -27.61
N SER A 120 -9.13 -56.53 -28.90
CA SER A 120 -9.68 -57.63 -29.71
C SER A 120 -8.72 -58.83 -29.70
N LEU A 121 -9.24 -60.04 -29.92
CA LEU A 121 -8.47 -61.30 -29.85
C LEU A 121 -7.24 -61.32 -30.77
N SER A 122 -7.26 -60.55 -31.86
CA SER A 122 -6.19 -60.38 -32.84
C SER A 122 -5.69 -58.92 -32.95
N GLY A 123 -6.07 -58.06 -32.00
CA GLY A 123 -5.74 -56.63 -32.03
C GLY A 123 -4.36 -56.31 -31.44
N PRO A 124 -3.84 -55.10 -31.71
CA PRO A 124 -2.59 -54.64 -31.12
C PRO A 124 -2.70 -54.57 -29.59
N ARG A 125 -1.59 -54.87 -28.89
CA ARG A 125 -1.49 -54.84 -27.42
C ARG A 125 -1.15 -53.45 -26.89
N GLU A 126 -0.58 -52.62 -27.73
CA GLU A 126 -0.05 -51.30 -27.43
C GLU A 126 -0.58 -50.30 -28.46
N GLN A 127 -0.85 -49.08 -28.00
CA GLN A 127 -1.15 -47.93 -28.84
C GLN A 127 0.09 -47.03 -28.84
N VAL A 128 0.60 -46.72 -30.04
CA VAL A 128 1.74 -45.83 -30.24
C VAL A 128 1.23 -44.46 -30.67
N GLU A 129 1.62 -43.41 -29.95
CA GLU A 129 1.38 -42.03 -30.35
C GLU A 129 2.54 -41.56 -31.23
N LEU A 130 2.23 -41.26 -32.49
CA LEU A 130 3.17 -40.71 -33.47
C LEU A 130 2.89 -39.23 -33.69
N ILE A 131 3.94 -38.41 -33.80
CA ILE A 131 3.82 -36.99 -34.14
C ILE A 131 4.77 -36.59 -35.26
N GLY A 132 4.37 -35.59 -36.03
CA GLY A 132 5.12 -34.97 -37.11
C GLY A 132 5.81 -33.68 -36.70
N ILE A 133 6.56 -33.10 -37.64
CA ILE A 133 7.21 -31.80 -37.47
C ILE A 133 6.17 -30.72 -37.19
N THR A 134 5.07 -30.70 -37.94
CA THR A 134 4.00 -29.71 -37.78
C THR A 134 3.36 -29.79 -36.40
N GLU A 135 3.02 -30.98 -35.92
CA GLU A 135 2.42 -31.14 -34.59
C GLU A 135 3.39 -30.75 -33.46
N MET A 136 4.70 -31.05 -33.58
CA MET A 136 5.71 -30.58 -32.62
C MET A 136 5.78 -29.05 -32.59
N LEU A 137 5.85 -28.42 -33.76
CA LEU A 137 5.88 -26.95 -33.87
C LEU A 137 4.63 -26.31 -33.29
N ASP A 138 3.45 -26.88 -33.52
CA ASP A 138 2.19 -26.37 -32.99
C ASP A 138 2.09 -26.54 -31.47
N ARG A 139 2.56 -27.66 -30.91
CA ARG A 139 2.70 -27.84 -29.45
C ARG A 139 3.62 -26.78 -28.83
N MET A 140 4.80 -26.56 -29.43
CA MET A 140 5.74 -25.54 -28.96
C MET A 140 5.14 -24.12 -29.03
N ARG A 141 4.47 -23.77 -30.15
CA ARG A 141 3.78 -22.48 -30.31
C ARG A 141 2.65 -22.27 -29.31
N ALA A 142 1.92 -23.33 -28.97
CA ALA A 142 0.87 -23.27 -27.97
C ALA A 142 1.42 -23.14 -26.54
N ALA A 143 2.55 -23.79 -26.25
CA ALA A 143 3.21 -23.75 -24.93
C ALA A 143 3.89 -22.40 -24.64
N PHE A 144 4.49 -21.78 -25.67
CA PHE A 144 5.33 -20.60 -25.51
C PHE A 144 4.65 -19.42 -24.77
N PRO A 145 3.42 -18.98 -25.12
CA PRO A 145 2.75 -17.89 -24.42
C PRO A 145 2.49 -18.18 -22.94
N THR A 146 2.21 -19.43 -22.59
CA THR A 146 1.98 -19.84 -21.19
C THR A 146 3.24 -19.66 -20.35
N VAL A 147 4.40 -20.00 -20.92
CA VAL A 147 5.70 -19.81 -20.24
C VAL A 147 5.99 -18.32 -20.08
N VAL A 148 6.00 -17.58 -21.19
CA VAL A 148 6.38 -16.16 -21.20
C VAL A 148 5.49 -15.32 -20.29
N THR A 149 4.17 -15.58 -20.25
CA THR A 149 3.24 -14.84 -19.37
C THR A 149 3.65 -14.92 -17.90
N VAL A 150 4.12 -16.08 -17.43
CA VAL A 150 4.56 -16.25 -16.04
C VAL A 150 5.90 -15.52 -15.82
N LEU A 151 6.84 -15.64 -16.77
CA LEU A 151 8.15 -14.99 -16.66
C LEU A 151 8.03 -13.45 -16.66
N ASP A 152 7.22 -12.88 -17.55
CA ASP A 152 6.94 -11.44 -17.62
C ASP A 152 6.29 -10.93 -16.33
N ALA A 153 5.35 -11.69 -15.76
CA ALA A 153 4.69 -11.32 -14.52
C ALA A 153 5.68 -11.29 -13.35
N VAL A 154 6.57 -12.29 -13.25
CA VAL A 154 7.63 -12.34 -12.24
C VAL A 154 8.60 -11.17 -12.41
N GLU A 155 9.07 -10.93 -13.63
CA GLU A 155 9.99 -9.84 -13.94
C GLU A 155 9.37 -8.47 -13.60
N THR A 156 8.11 -8.26 -13.97
CA THR A 156 7.40 -7.00 -13.73
C THR A 156 7.36 -6.67 -12.23
N VAL A 157 6.99 -7.65 -11.39
CA VAL A 157 6.94 -7.45 -9.93
C VAL A 157 8.35 -7.20 -9.39
N ASN A 158 9.34 -8.00 -9.79
CA ASN A 158 10.70 -7.85 -9.31
C ASN A 158 11.31 -6.49 -9.67
N ASN A 159 11.22 -6.08 -10.94
CA ASN A 159 11.76 -4.80 -11.41
C ASN A 159 11.12 -3.62 -10.68
N ARG A 160 9.81 -3.69 -10.46
CA ARG A 160 9.07 -2.70 -9.69
C ARG A 160 9.60 -2.58 -8.27
N VAL A 161 9.68 -3.69 -7.54
CA VAL A 161 10.11 -3.66 -6.14
C VAL A 161 11.55 -3.20 -5.99
N MET A 162 12.45 -3.68 -6.85
CA MET A 162 13.85 -3.25 -6.83
C MET A 162 13.98 -1.75 -7.10
N SER A 163 13.18 -1.20 -8.03
CA SER A 163 13.13 0.24 -8.30
C SER A 163 12.61 1.05 -7.10
N ASP A 164 11.55 0.58 -6.44
CA ASP A 164 10.88 1.32 -5.38
C ASP A 164 11.64 1.24 -4.02
N ILE A 165 12.36 0.14 -3.77
CA ILE A 165 13.17 -0.05 -2.56
C ILE A 165 14.53 0.64 -2.67
N ALA A 166 15.13 0.75 -3.86
CA ALA A 166 16.43 1.39 -4.06
C ALA A 166 16.60 2.78 -3.39
N PRO A 167 15.65 3.74 -3.53
CA PRO A 167 15.74 5.02 -2.84
C PRO A 167 15.63 4.87 -1.31
N LEU A 168 14.87 3.90 -0.80
CA LEU A 168 14.74 3.65 0.63
C LEU A 168 16.05 3.11 1.23
N LEU A 169 16.71 2.19 0.53
CA LEU A 169 18.03 1.69 0.93
C LEU A 169 19.10 2.79 0.93
N THR A 170 19.11 3.62 -0.12
CA THR A 170 20.03 4.77 -0.21
C THR A 170 19.83 5.73 0.97
N GLU A 171 18.58 5.96 1.35
CA GLU A 171 18.24 6.81 2.49
C GLU A 171 18.65 6.16 3.82
N LEU A 172 18.43 4.85 4.01
CA LEU A 172 18.90 4.12 5.19
C LEU A 172 20.41 4.23 5.38
N ASP A 173 21.17 4.02 4.31
CA ASP A 173 22.64 4.12 4.31
C ASP A 173 23.09 5.53 4.70
N ARG A 174 22.39 6.56 4.23
CA ARG A 174 22.65 7.97 4.57
C ARG A 174 22.35 8.27 6.04
N LEU A 175 21.31 7.67 6.61
CA LEU A 175 20.87 7.96 7.98
C LEU A 175 21.74 7.26 9.03
N GLY A 176 22.20 6.03 8.77
CA GLY A 176 23.00 5.22 9.69
C GLY A 176 22.15 4.48 10.74
N GLY A 177 22.45 3.20 10.99
CA GLY A 177 21.53 2.23 11.63
C GLY A 177 21.47 2.18 13.17
N THR A 178 21.57 3.30 13.88
CA THR A 178 21.59 3.27 15.36
C THR A 178 20.19 3.29 15.99
N LEU A 179 19.17 3.85 15.31
CA LEU A 179 17.79 3.85 15.82
C LEU A 179 17.10 2.49 15.63
N PRO A 180 16.35 1.99 16.63
CA PRO A 180 15.52 0.78 16.50
C PRO A 180 14.58 0.81 15.29
N GLU A 181 13.99 1.97 15.00
CA GLU A 181 13.04 2.17 13.92
C GLU A 181 13.70 1.97 12.54
N LEU A 182 14.96 2.43 12.39
CA LEU A 182 15.72 2.23 11.16
C LEU A 182 16.12 0.76 10.98
N ARG A 183 16.49 0.07 12.07
CA ARG A 183 16.77 -1.37 12.01
C ARG A 183 15.53 -2.16 11.60
N SER A 184 14.37 -1.85 12.19
CA SER A 184 13.12 -2.47 11.78
C SER A 184 12.75 -2.17 10.33
N LEU A 185 13.03 -0.95 9.82
CA LEU A 185 12.84 -0.62 8.41
C LEU A 185 13.76 -1.46 7.50
N THR A 186 15.02 -1.67 7.88
CA THR A 186 15.94 -2.58 7.18
C THR A 186 15.39 -4.00 7.15
N ASP A 187 14.98 -4.54 8.31
CA ASP A 187 14.43 -5.90 8.41
C ASP A 187 13.17 -6.07 7.54
N ASP A 188 12.27 -5.07 7.54
CA ASP A 188 11.05 -5.10 6.73
C ASP A 188 11.34 -5.01 5.22
N ILE A 189 12.36 -4.26 4.82
CA ILE A 189 12.83 -4.18 3.43
C ILE A 189 13.45 -5.51 3.00
N ASP A 190 14.29 -6.12 3.84
CA ASP A 190 14.91 -7.42 3.57
C ASP A 190 13.86 -8.55 3.49
N ALA A 191 12.84 -8.50 4.35
CA ALA A 191 11.69 -9.39 4.29
C ALA A 191 10.92 -9.22 2.97
N LEU A 192 10.66 -7.98 2.54
CA LEU A 192 9.99 -7.71 1.26
C LEU A 192 10.85 -8.19 0.07
N ALA A 193 12.16 -7.98 0.10
CA ALA A 193 13.07 -8.50 -0.92
C ALA A 193 13.06 -10.03 -1.00
N THR A 194 12.98 -10.70 0.16
CA THR A 194 12.87 -12.17 0.24
C THR A 194 11.52 -12.67 -0.30
N ASP A 195 10.43 -12.01 0.06
CA ASP A 195 9.08 -12.32 -0.44
C ASP A 195 9.03 -12.19 -1.97
N VAL A 196 9.62 -11.13 -2.53
CA VAL A 196 9.67 -10.91 -3.99
C VAL A 196 10.58 -11.91 -4.69
N ALA A 197 11.67 -12.34 -4.06
CA ALA A 197 12.56 -13.34 -4.63
C ALA A 197 11.90 -14.73 -4.71
N THR A 198 11.02 -15.07 -3.76
CA THR A 198 10.48 -16.44 -3.60
C THR A 198 9.01 -16.59 -3.98
N ASP A 199 8.18 -15.57 -3.80
CA ASP A 199 6.77 -15.59 -4.20
C ASP A 199 6.27 -14.23 -4.75
N PRO A 200 6.87 -13.70 -5.84
CA PRO A 200 6.49 -12.42 -6.43
C PRO A 200 5.03 -12.38 -6.90
N LEU A 201 4.46 -13.50 -7.37
CA LEU A 201 3.10 -13.54 -7.89
C LEU A 201 2.01 -13.55 -6.79
N ALA A 202 2.38 -13.74 -5.52
CA ALA A 202 1.48 -13.51 -4.39
C ALA A 202 1.32 -12.01 -4.06
N LEU A 203 2.26 -11.17 -4.48
CA LEU A 203 2.28 -9.74 -4.21
C LEU A 203 1.42 -8.98 -5.24
N ALA A 204 0.10 -9.06 -5.05
CA ALA A 204 -0.84 -8.23 -5.81
C ALA A 204 -0.48 -6.74 -5.71
N ALA A 205 -0.78 -5.97 -6.76
CA ALA A 205 -0.40 -4.56 -6.87
C ALA A 205 -0.83 -3.74 -5.65
N GLU A 206 -2.06 -3.94 -5.14
CA GLU A 206 -2.61 -3.21 -4.00
C GLU A 206 -1.93 -3.58 -2.68
N VAL A 207 -1.47 -4.82 -2.54
CA VAL A 207 -0.72 -5.28 -1.37
C VAL A 207 0.67 -4.64 -1.38
N LEU A 208 1.30 -4.63 -2.55
CA LEU A 208 2.61 -4.04 -2.74
C LEU A 208 2.58 -2.52 -2.53
N ASP A 209 1.58 -1.82 -3.10
CA ASP A 209 1.35 -0.39 -2.90
C ASP A 209 1.25 -0.03 -1.42
N ARG A 210 0.47 -0.82 -0.66
CA ARG A 210 0.29 -0.60 0.76
C ARG A 210 1.59 -0.81 1.54
N ARG A 211 2.32 -1.90 1.25
CA ARG A 211 3.60 -2.21 1.92
C ARG A 211 4.66 -1.16 1.64
N LEU A 212 4.86 -0.80 0.37
CA LEU A 212 5.83 0.23 -0.03
C LEU A 212 5.44 1.61 0.48
N GLY A 213 4.15 1.97 0.42
CA GLY A 213 3.64 3.22 0.96
C GLY A 213 3.89 3.34 2.47
N GLU A 214 3.72 2.24 3.21
CA GLU A 214 4.00 2.18 4.64
C GLU A 214 5.49 2.30 4.95
N LEU A 215 6.35 1.58 4.23
CA LEU A 215 7.81 1.71 4.35
C LEU A 215 8.25 3.16 4.08
N ALA A 216 7.75 3.78 3.00
CA ALA A 216 8.07 5.15 2.65
C ALA A 216 7.55 6.16 3.69
N ARG A 217 6.38 5.92 4.29
CA ARG A 217 5.83 6.74 5.37
C ARG A 217 6.70 6.66 6.61
N ARG A 218 7.01 5.44 7.08
CA ARG A 218 7.89 5.20 8.24
C ARG A 218 9.29 5.78 8.01
N MET A 219 9.82 5.69 6.79
CA MET A 219 11.09 6.31 6.42
C MET A 219 11.04 7.83 6.60
N ARG A 220 10.02 8.50 6.05
CA ARG A 220 9.87 9.95 6.20
C ARG A 220 9.77 10.37 7.67
N GLU A 221 9.03 9.63 8.47
CA GLU A 221 8.90 9.89 9.91
C GLU A 221 10.25 9.75 10.63
N ALA A 222 10.99 8.67 10.36
CA ALA A 222 12.32 8.46 10.92
C ALA A 222 13.30 9.57 10.48
N THR A 223 13.29 9.97 9.20
CA THR A 223 14.11 11.09 8.70
C THR A 223 13.76 12.40 9.40
N THR A 224 12.47 12.70 9.62
CA THR A 224 12.04 13.89 10.36
C THR A 224 12.58 13.87 11.79
N VAL A 225 12.39 12.77 12.52
CA VAL A 225 12.88 12.63 13.89
C VAL A 225 14.40 12.80 13.95
N LEU A 226 15.15 12.13 13.07
CA LEU A 226 16.62 12.26 13.01
C LEU A 226 17.08 13.68 12.68
N THR A 227 16.36 14.38 11.81
CA THR A 227 16.67 15.76 11.48
C THR A 227 16.46 16.67 12.70
N GLU A 228 15.39 16.47 13.45
CA GLU A 228 15.15 17.19 14.70
C GLU A 228 16.21 16.87 15.75
N LEU A 229 16.55 15.60 15.95
CA LEU A 229 17.58 15.17 16.90
C LEU A 229 18.95 15.76 16.54
N ARG A 230 19.33 15.76 15.26
CA ARG A 230 20.56 16.39 14.77
C ARG A 230 20.55 17.90 14.99
N ALA A 231 19.43 18.58 14.76
CA ALA A 231 19.28 20.01 15.02
C ALA A 231 19.39 20.32 16.52
N MET A 232 18.79 19.50 17.38
CA MET A 232 18.91 19.62 18.84
C MET A 232 20.34 19.39 19.31
N SER A 233 21.03 18.38 18.75
CA SER A 233 22.43 18.12 19.08
C SER A 233 23.35 19.26 18.64
N ALA A 234 23.04 19.93 17.53
CA ALA A 234 23.82 21.06 17.02
C ALA A 234 23.62 22.36 17.83
N ASP A 235 22.43 22.55 18.41
CA ASP A 235 22.05 23.71 19.23
C ASP A 235 21.38 23.24 20.53
N TRP A 236 22.15 22.55 21.38
CA TRP A 236 21.64 21.96 22.62
C TRP A 236 21.14 23.01 23.60
N ASP A 237 21.94 24.05 23.87
CA ASP A 237 21.60 25.12 24.80
C ASP A 237 20.34 25.86 24.36
N GLY A 238 20.23 26.16 23.06
CA GLY A 238 19.02 26.75 22.49
C GLY A 238 17.81 25.80 22.58
N ALA A 239 17.99 24.49 22.45
CA ALA A 239 16.93 23.51 22.61
C ALA A 239 16.43 23.45 24.07
N VAL A 240 17.34 23.47 25.04
CA VAL A 240 17.03 23.54 26.48
C VAL A 240 16.27 24.82 26.82
N GLU A 241 16.71 25.98 26.32
CA GLU A 241 16.04 27.25 26.59
C GLU A 241 14.62 27.31 25.98
N ARG A 242 14.45 26.74 24.78
CA ARG A 242 13.13 26.57 24.15
C ARG A 242 12.22 25.64 24.94
N ALA A 243 12.76 24.59 25.59
CA ALA A 243 11.99 23.71 26.46
C ALA A 243 11.63 24.43 27.78
N ARG A 244 12.56 25.19 28.36
CA ARG A 244 12.34 26.01 29.57
C ARG A 244 11.20 27.02 29.36
N SER A 245 11.23 27.72 28.23
CA SER A 245 10.16 28.64 27.83
C SER A 245 8.80 27.94 27.71
N ARG A 246 8.75 26.69 27.24
CA ARG A 246 7.52 25.89 27.16
C ARG A 246 7.02 25.44 28.53
N VAL A 247 7.91 25.02 29.44
CA VAL A 247 7.54 24.70 30.84
C VAL A 247 6.88 25.92 31.50
N GLU A 248 7.46 27.10 31.31
CA GLU A 248 6.92 28.35 31.86
C GLU A 248 5.58 28.75 31.21
N ALA A 249 5.42 28.50 29.91
CA ALA A 249 4.14 28.69 29.24
C ALA A 249 3.07 27.73 29.78
N LEU A 250 3.42 26.46 30.02
CA LEU A 250 2.53 25.44 30.57
C LEU A 250 2.02 25.85 31.95
N ARG A 251 2.94 26.26 32.84
CA ARG A 251 2.61 26.79 34.17
C ARG A 251 1.60 27.93 34.09
N LYS A 252 1.84 28.92 33.23
CA LYS A 252 0.93 30.06 33.02
C LYS A 252 -0.43 29.63 32.47
N THR A 253 -0.48 28.67 31.56
CA THR A 253 -1.74 28.15 31.02
C THR A 253 -2.52 27.40 32.09
N TYR A 254 -1.88 26.60 32.93
CA TYR A 254 -2.54 25.96 34.08
C TYR A 254 -3.11 26.99 35.06
N GLU A 255 -2.36 28.04 35.40
CA GLU A 255 -2.84 29.12 36.27
C GLU A 255 -4.09 29.81 35.69
N ARG A 256 -4.08 30.13 34.39
CA ARG A 256 -5.24 30.74 33.73
C ARG A 256 -6.43 29.78 33.65
N ALA A 257 -6.19 28.52 33.30
CA ALA A 257 -7.22 27.50 33.24
C ALA A 257 -7.87 27.27 34.62
N ASP A 258 -7.06 27.21 35.69
CA ASP A 258 -7.55 27.03 37.05
C ASP A 258 -8.35 28.25 37.51
N HIS A 259 -7.85 29.46 37.25
CA HIS A 259 -8.58 30.69 37.56
C HIS A 259 -9.94 30.75 36.85
N ALA A 260 -9.98 30.47 35.54
CA ALA A 260 -11.22 30.42 34.78
C ALA A 260 -12.17 29.34 35.31
N ARG A 261 -11.65 28.16 35.65
CA ARG A 261 -12.40 27.04 36.22
C ARG A 261 -13.05 27.42 37.54
N VAL A 262 -12.29 27.97 38.49
CA VAL A 262 -12.79 28.42 39.80
C VAL A 262 -13.90 29.46 39.63
N GLU A 263 -13.73 30.39 38.69
CA GLU A 263 -14.75 31.40 38.42
C GLU A 263 -16.02 30.81 37.78
N VAL A 264 -15.90 29.82 36.90
CA VAL A 264 -17.05 29.06 36.36
C VAL A 264 -17.76 28.33 37.50
N GLU A 265 -17.04 27.54 38.30
CA GLU A 265 -17.63 26.76 39.42
C GLU A 265 -18.37 27.66 40.42
N ARG A 266 -17.89 28.89 40.61
CA ARG A 266 -18.52 29.89 41.50
C ARG A 266 -19.74 30.55 40.88
N THR A 267 -19.78 30.74 39.56
CA THR A 267 -20.73 31.66 38.93
C THR A 267 -21.70 31.02 37.94
N ILE A 268 -21.42 29.82 37.45
CA ILE A 268 -22.16 29.15 36.38
C ILE A 268 -22.53 27.74 36.83
N LEU A 269 -23.77 27.34 36.53
CA LEU A 269 -24.22 25.98 36.75
C LEU A 269 -23.70 25.13 35.59
N ALA A 270 -22.58 24.45 35.80
CA ALA A 270 -21.94 23.58 34.82
C ALA A 270 -21.64 22.21 35.42
N ALA A 271 -21.44 21.22 34.55
CA ALA A 271 -20.83 19.96 34.95
C ALA A 271 -19.41 20.21 35.49
N PRO A 272 -18.87 19.31 36.33
CA PRO A 272 -17.49 19.43 36.82
C PRO A 272 -16.50 19.59 35.67
N LEU A 273 -15.71 20.65 35.72
CA LEU A 273 -14.67 20.90 34.74
C LEU A 273 -13.43 20.03 35.03
N PRO A 274 -12.65 19.65 33.99
CA PRO A 274 -11.42 18.89 34.19
C PRO A 274 -10.46 19.58 35.17
N ARG A 275 -9.84 18.77 36.04
CA ARG A 275 -8.76 19.19 36.93
C ARG A 275 -7.49 18.46 36.52
N HIS A 276 -6.40 19.19 36.37
CA HIS A 276 -5.09 18.60 36.14
C HIS A 276 -4.17 18.94 37.31
N PRO A 277 -3.41 17.96 37.83
CA PRO A 277 -2.30 18.27 38.70
C PRO A 277 -1.30 19.12 37.91
N ASP A 278 -0.78 20.18 38.54
CA ASP A 278 0.25 21.00 37.92
C ASP A 278 1.56 20.21 37.87
N ASP A 279 1.79 19.55 36.73
CA ASP A 279 3.01 18.81 36.42
C ASP A 279 4.09 19.72 35.80
N SER A 280 3.88 21.04 35.71
CA SER A 280 4.91 21.96 35.18
C SER A 280 6.18 21.92 36.02
N ALA A 281 6.05 21.75 37.35
CA ALA A 281 7.19 21.58 38.24
C ALA A 281 7.96 20.27 38.00
N VAL A 282 7.25 19.19 37.65
CA VAL A 282 7.86 17.89 37.30
C VAL A 282 8.66 18.02 36.01
N TYR A 283 8.06 18.62 34.98
CA TYR A 283 8.77 18.88 33.73
C TYR A 283 9.95 19.82 33.89
N GLY A 284 9.83 20.85 34.74
CA GLY A 284 10.93 21.75 35.07
C GLY A 284 12.11 21.02 35.74
N ALA A 285 11.83 20.17 36.73
CA ALA A 285 12.84 19.38 37.42
C ALA A 285 13.52 18.36 36.49
N GLU A 286 12.73 17.72 35.61
CA GLU A 286 13.26 16.83 34.59
C GLU A 286 14.20 17.59 33.63
N LEU A 287 13.77 18.76 33.12
CA LEU A 287 14.60 19.60 32.25
C LEU A 287 15.91 20.02 32.93
N THR A 288 15.88 20.45 34.20
CA THR A 288 17.09 20.78 34.96
C THR A 288 18.02 19.58 35.10
N THR A 289 17.47 18.38 35.25
CA THR A 289 18.27 17.14 35.30
C THR A 289 18.95 16.87 33.96
N LEU A 290 18.23 17.05 32.84
CA LEU A 290 18.78 16.91 31.49
C LEU A 290 19.85 17.97 31.18
N GLU A 291 19.69 19.19 31.66
CA GLU A 291 20.66 20.27 31.51
C GLU A 291 21.94 19.99 32.31
N ALA A 292 21.81 19.48 33.54
CA ALA A 292 22.95 19.17 34.41
C ALA A 292 23.78 17.97 33.93
N ASN A 293 23.14 16.98 33.30
CA ASN A 293 23.80 15.80 32.75
C ASN A 293 23.28 15.57 31.32
N PRO A 294 23.85 16.23 30.30
CA PRO A 294 23.36 16.16 28.92
C PRO A 294 23.29 14.70 28.45
N PRO A 295 22.08 14.13 28.30
CA PRO A 295 21.91 12.78 27.80
C PRO A 295 21.87 12.79 26.27
N GLU A 296 21.64 11.63 25.67
CA GLU A 296 21.34 11.54 24.25
C GLU A 296 20.18 12.50 23.87
N PRO A 297 20.22 13.15 22.68
CA PRO A 297 19.20 14.11 22.26
C PRO A 297 17.76 13.61 22.30
N THR A 298 17.58 12.29 22.30
CA THR A 298 16.29 11.60 22.41
C THR A 298 15.53 11.96 23.69
N ALA A 299 16.20 12.09 24.84
CA ALA A 299 15.52 12.37 26.11
C ALA A 299 14.91 13.78 26.15
N LEU A 300 15.60 14.78 25.59
CA LEU A 300 15.04 16.14 25.45
C LEU A 300 13.92 16.18 24.41
N TRP A 301 14.06 15.40 23.33
CA TRP A 301 13.02 15.26 22.32
C TRP A 301 11.74 14.66 22.89
N ASP A 302 11.84 13.60 23.71
CA ASP A 302 10.71 12.97 24.41
C ASP A 302 10.06 13.92 25.42
N LEU A 303 10.86 14.65 26.19
CA LEU A 303 10.37 15.68 27.10
C LEU A 303 9.59 16.77 26.37
N ARG A 304 10.10 17.25 25.22
CA ARG A 304 9.42 18.26 24.41
C ARG A 304 8.06 17.79 23.90
N HIS A 305 7.96 16.53 23.44
CA HIS A 305 6.69 15.96 22.95
C HIS A 305 5.66 15.82 24.07
N ARG A 306 6.08 15.38 25.26
CA ARG A 306 5.20 15.33 26.44
C ARG A 306 4.74 16.72 26.86
N LEU A 307 5.64 17.71 26.85
CA LEU A 307 5.33 19.11 27.14
C LEU A 307 4.31 19.70 26.16
N GLU A 308 4.47 19.44 24.86
CA GLU A 308 3.54 19.90 23.84
C GLU A 308 2.15 19.28 24.03
N SER A 309 2.08 17.98 24.31
CA SER A 309 0.82 17.29 24.62
C SER A 309 0.13 17.85 25.87
N ALA A 310 0.91 18.15 26.91
CA ALA A 310 0.40 18.77 28.15
C ALA A 310 -0.11 20.20 27.90
N LEU A 311 0.63 21.00 27.13
CA LEU A 311 0.22 22.36 26.71
C LEU A 311 -1.09 22.34 25.95
N GLU A 312 -1.24 21.46 24.96
CA GLU A 312 -2.49 21.35 24.22
C GLU A 312 -3.68 20.97 25.10
N ALA A 313 -3.47 20.07 26.07
CA ALA A 313 -4.50 19.69 27.03
C ALA A 313 -4.86 20.87 27.94
N ALA A 314 -3.87 21.60 28.45
CA ALA A 314 -4.06 22.80 29.26
C ALA A 314 -4.84 23.88 28.50
N ASP A 315 -4.48 24.15 27.24
CA ASP A 315 -5.15 25.12 26.38
C ASP A 315 -6.60 24.71 26.05
N ARG A 316 -6.86 23.40 25.85
CA ARG A 316 -8.24 22.91 25.68
C ARG A 316 -9.09 23.18 26.92
N ASN A 317 -8.53 22.98 28.11
CA ASN A 317 -9.24 23.22 29.37
C ASN A 317 -9.45 24.71 29.64
N GLU A 318 -8.44 25.55 29.40
CA GLU A 318 -8.57 27.02 29.48
C GLU A 318 -9.70 27.50 28.57
N ARG A 319 -9.68 27.09 27.29
CA ARG A 319 -10.72 27.48 26.32
C ARG A 319 -12.12 27.02 26.71
N LEU A 320 -12.24 25.83 27.27
CA LEU A 320 -13.54 25.32 27.75
C LEU A 320 -14.08 26.18 28.90
N ALA A 321 -13.27 26.45 29.92
CA ALA A 321 -13.67 27.24 31.07
C ALA A 321 -13.95 28.71 30.67
N GLN A 322 -13.02 29.32 29.93
CA GLN A 322 -13.16 30.69 29.46
C GLN A 322 -14.37 30.86 28.54
N GLY A 323 -14.63 29.89 27.65
CA GLY A 323 -15.79 29.91 26.77
C GLY A 323 -17.14 29.96 27.50
N LEU A 324 -17.24 29.37 28.69
CA LEU A 324 -18.46 29.46 29.52
C LEU A 324 -18.62 30.86 30.13
N LEU A 325 -17.53 31.46 30.60
CA LEU A 325 -17.53 32.85 31.11
C LEU A 325 -17.89 33.84 30.00
N ASP A 326 -17.26 33.70 28.85
CA ASP A 326 -17.51 34.54 27.68
C ASP A 326 -18.96 34.41 27.21
N ARG A 327 -19.51 33.19 27.22
CA ARG A 327 -20.92 32.96 26.90
C ARG A 327 -21.85 33.69 27.86
N ARG A 328 -21.53 33.74 29.15
CA ARG A 328 -22.31 34.50 30.13
C ARG A 328 -22.27 36.00 29.82
N VAL A 329 -21.11 36.54 29.48
CA VAL A 329 -20.94 37.95 29.09
C VAL A 329 -21.71 38.26 27.80
N GLU A 330 -21.64 37.39 26.80
CA GLU A 330 -22.39 37.51 25.54
C GLU A 330 -23.90 37.55 25.81
N LEU A 331 -24.43 36.62 26.62
CA LEU A 331 -25.86 36.58 26.94
C LEU A 331 -26.31 37.87 27.65
N LYS A 332 -25.50 38.40 28.58
CA LYS A 332 -25.77 39.69 29.23
C LYS A 332 -25.80 40.85 28.22
N GLY A 333 -24.85 40.88 27.28
CA GLY A 333 -24.81 41.89 26.21
C GLY A 333 -26.02 41.81 25.28
N ARG A 334 -26.38 40.59 24.84
CA ARG A 334 -27.55 40.34 23.98
C ARG A 334 -28.85 40.74 24.66
N PHE A 335 -29.02 40.38 25.93
CA PHE A 335 -30.18 40.79 26.71
C PHE A 335 -30.30 42.32 26.80
N THR A 336 -29.19 43.00 27.08
CA THR A 336 -29.13 44.47 27.13
C THR A 336 -29.53 45.09 25.78
N SER A 337 -29.06 44.55 24.66
CA SER A 337 -29.44 44.98 23.31
C SER A 337 -30.93 44.80 23.04
N TYR A 338 -31.52 43.65 23.41
CA TYR A 338 -32.94 43.42 23.24
C TYR A 338 -33.81 44.31 24.14
N ARG A 339 -33.34 44.66 25.35
CA ARG A 339 -34.00 45.67 26.19
C ARG A 339 -34.02 47.05 25.52
N ALA A 340 -32.91 47.50 24.97
CA ALA A 340 -32.86 48.75 24.21
C ALA A 340 -33.79 48.71 22.99
N LYS A 341 -33.86 47.57 22.28
CA LYS A 341 -34.77 47.39 21.14
C LYS A 341 -36.25 47.44 21.56
N ALA A 342 -36.63 46.78 22.65
CA ALA A 342 -38.00 46.81 23.17
C ALA A 342 -38.45 48.23 23.55
N ALA A 343 -37.56 48.99 24.20
CA ALA A 343 -37.80 50.40 24.55
C ALA A 343 -37.99 51.27 23.28
N ARG A 344 -37.09 51.13 22.30
CA ARG A 344 -37.17 51.88 21.02
C ARG A 344 -38.44 51.58 20.23
N LEU A 345 -38.95 50.35 20.30
CA LEU A 345 -40.19 49.93 19.63
C LEU A 345 -41.46 50.21 20.45
N GLY A 346 -41.33 50.82 21.64
CA GLY A 346 -42.45 51.18 22.50
C GLY A 346 -43.22 49.99 23.10
N VAL A 347 -42.69 48.77 22.99
CA VAL A 347 -43.30 47.54 23.55
C VAL A 347 -42.70 47.15 24.89
N GLY A 348 -41.75 47.93 25.40
CA GLY A 348 -41.07 47.65 26.67
C GLY A 348 -41.99 47.61 27.90
N GLU A 349 -43.13 48.31 27.86
CA GLU A 349 -44.11 48.37 28.96
C GLU A 349 -45.23 47.32 28.84
N ASP A 350 -45.25 46.51 27.77
CA ASP A 350 -46.21 45.41 27.65
C ASP A 350 -45.99 44.39 28.77
N GLN A 351 -47.07 43.97 29.43
CA GLN A 351 -47.00 43.12 30.62
C GLN A 351 -46.23 41.81 30.36
N ASP A 352 -46.41 41.19 29.19
CA ASP A 352 -45.75 39.93 28.84
C ASP A 352 -44.26 40.15 28.56
N VAL A 353 -43.92 41.25 27.89
CA VAL A 353 -42.53 41.65 27.60
C VAL A 353 -41.78 41.99 28.89
N LEU A 354 -42.42 42.71 29.82
CA LEU A 354 -41.87 43.01 31.15
C LEU A 354 -41.67 41.74 31.98
N ALA A 355 -42.61 40.80 31.94
CA ALA A 355 -42.49 39.53 32.66
C ALA A 355 -41.32 38.70 32.12
N ALA A 356 -41.21 38.55 30.79
CA ALA A 356 -40.11 37.84 30.15
C ALA A 356 -38.75 38.52 30.41
N SER A 357 -38.70 39.86 30.42
CA SER A 357 -37.51 40.63 30.79
C SER A 357 -37.08 40.36 32.23
N ARG A 358 -38.03 40.35 33.19
CA ARG A 358 -37.75 40.04 34.60
C ARG A 358 -37.25 38.61 34.78
N ILE A 359 -37.79 37.63 34.06
CA ILE A 359 -37.33 36.25 34.09
C ILE A 359 -35.88 36.15 33.59
N ALA A 360 -35.58 36.73 32.43
CA ALA A 360 -34.23 36.70 31.86
C ALA A 360 -33.21 37.42 32.76
N ALA A 361 -33.57 38.58 33.32
CA ALA A 361 -32.72 39.30 34.28
C ALA A 361 -32.49 38.48 35.56
N GLY A 362 -33.55 37.91 36.14
CA GLY A 362 -33.45 37.09 37.34
C GLY A 362 -32.61 35.84 37.14
N LEU A 363 -32.65 35.20 35.97
CA LEU A 363 -31.80 34.06 35.65
C LEU A 363 -30.32 34.45 35.47
N LEU A 364 -30.03 35.62 34.88
CA LEU A 364 -28.67 36.14 34.71
C LEU A 364 -27.99 36.52 36.04
N ASP A 365 -28.78 36.99 37.01
CA ASP A 365 -28.30 37.44 38.32
C ASP A 365 -28.08 36.28 39.32
N ARG A 366 -28.62 35.08 39.05
CA ARG A 366 -28.40 33.89 39.88
C ARG A 366 -26.92 33.49 39.93
N ARG A 367 -26.52 32.93 41.07
CA ARG A 367 -25.23 32.27 41.27
C ARG A 367 -25.47 30.93 41.99
N PRO A 368 -25.21 29.78 41.34
CA PRO A 368 -24.71 29.63 39.97
C PRO A 368 -25.77 29.97 38.89
N CYS A 369 -25.35 30.53 37.76
CA CYS A 369 -26.18 30.90 36.61
C CYS A 369 -26.34 29.73 35.63
N ASP A 370 -27.57 29.33 35.32
CA ASP A 370 -27.85 28.32 34.29
C ASP A 370 -27.89 28.97 32.90
N LEU A 371 -26.80 28.81 32.15
CA LEU A 371 -26.66 29.39 30.80
C LEU A 371 -27.69 28.84 29.81
N GLY A 372 -28.13 27.59 29.98
CA GLY A 372 -29.15 26.97 29.15
C GLY A 372 -30.53 27.60 29.39
N ALA A 373 -30.89 27.79 30.66
CA ALA A 373 -32.12 28.49 31.04
C ALA A 373 -32.10 29.96 30.57
N VAL A 374 -30.98 30.67 30.77
CA VAL A 374 -30.82 32.07 30.30
C VAL A 374 -30.96 32.17 28.78
N THR A 375 -30.34 31.27 28.02
CA THR A 375 -30.43 31.30 26.55
C THR A 375 -31.86 31.15 26.07
N ARG A 376 -32.65 30.26 26.67
CA ARG A 376 -34.09 30.11 26.38
C ARG A 376 -34.87 31.37 26.73
N ALA A 377 -34.71 31.88 27.96
CA ALA A 377 -35.42 33.07 28.42
C ALA A 377 -35.15 34.32 27.55
N ILE A 378 -33.90 34.53 27.12
CA ILE A 378 -33.54 35.63 26.20
C ILE A 378 -34.17 35.42 24.81
N THR A 379 -34.26 34.18 24.34
CA THR A 379 -34.89 33.84 23.06
C THR A 379 -36.39 34.10 23.10
N ASP A 380 -37.06 33.69 24.18
CA ASP A 380 -38.49 33.92 24.40
C ASP A 380 -38.78 35.42 24.50
N TYR A 381 -37.96 36.17 25.25
CA TYR A 381 -38.04 37.62 25.33
C TYR A 381 -37.94 38.29 23.95
N ARG A 382 -36.98 37.85 23.11
CA ARG A 382 -36.84 38.35 21.74
C ARG A 382 -38.07 38.06 20.88
N GLN A 383 -38.61 36.84 20.96
CA GLN A 383 -39.79 36.45 20.19
C GLN A 383 -41.03 37.25 20.59
N LEU A 384 -41.23 37.49 21.89
CA LEU A 384 -42.31 38.32 22.41
C LEU A 384 -42.24 39.77 21.92
N ILE A 385 -41.05 40.38 21.92
CA ILE A 385 -40.85 41.71 21.31
C ILE A 385 -41.33 41.70 19.86
N THR A 386 -40.91 40.72 19.05
CA THR A 386 -41.30 40.63 17.64
C THR A 386 -42.80 40.45 17.45
N GLN A 387 -43.44 39.56 18.23
CA GLN A 387 -44.88 39.33 18.16
C GLN A 387 -45.70 40.58 18.53
N LYS A 388 -45.30 41.30 19.59
CA LYS A 388 -46.01 42.50 20.06
C LYS A 388 -45.79 43.70 19.14
N THR A 389 -44.63 43.84 18.52
CA THR A 389 -44.40 44.87 17.49
C THR A 389 -45.19 44.58 16.22
N GLY A 390 -45.26 43.32 15.78
CA GLY A 390 -46.00 42.93 14.57
C GLY A 390 -47.53 43.02 14.68
N ARG A 391 -48.08 43.06 15.90
CA ARG A 391 -49.52 43.30 16.15
C ARG A 391 -49.90 44.79 16.27
N ARG A 392 -48.90 45.68 16.32
CA ARG A 392 -49.07 47.15 16.43
C ARG A 392 -48.88 47.88 15.09
N SER A 393 -48.43 47.19 14.05
CA SER A 393 -48.55 47.60 12.64
C SER A 393 -49.86 47.09 12.09
#